data_AF-A0A8H7WPJ4-F1
#
_entry.id   AF-A0A8H7WPJ4-F1
#
_cell.length_a   1.000
_cell.length_b   1.000
_cell.length_c   1.000
_cell.angle_alpha   90.00
_cell.angle_beta   90.00
_cell.angle_gamma   90.00
#
_symmetry.space_group_name_H-M   'P 1'
#
loop_
_entity.id
_entity.type
_entity.pdbx_description
1 polymer ?
#
loop_
_entity_poly.entity_id
_entity_poly.type
_entity_poly.pdbx_seq_one_letter_code
_entity_poly.pdbx_strand_id
1 'polypeptide(L)'
;MKIPKLPAGEIARRAVQAKESIEVSTKARAAAHASEKALHHAFGIKKKTIPRAEHGQQIFVFNHLQRNHVVYSLTRAMKVFPPILRHPIPNNAALAQIPFNGKKSVPAALRKDLWHPFAEIKFPAGAGPIGLSVFQKLREYRRRHELEWGDEVRLDDEGNARKKKDRAKAICDQKANSVADIATVVSMLAAPEQVTIVKKKDALQRHQEGFDPEVFAAQKAARMKAHFGPVNIGLIGAESGTKVEILWNDLHDAEFAETWGDNVEHSLMPALPHQSKRWALRKEHAILRSGEKAAMRELARKEQQRDEVDPEWRSKMSPEELDILEQEKAEKIEAIKEEFKSEEREIALKAEWAEEKAAKYARTGKAIPSPSEVESLFRKDVPMVTYRAPTPAVPAVAKNHPEPLTPEEKAARESKRQAARELYERRMAEQAERKANDPEWYERVKAEGLKRKAEKNLL
;
A
#
# COMPACT_ATOMS: atom_id res chain seq x y z
N MET A 1 27.02 -35.62 17.36
CA MET A 1 28.38 -35.34 16.85
C MET A 1 29.21 -34.75 18.00
N LYS A 2 30.30 -35.39 18.41
CA LYS A 2 31.18 -34.88 19.47
C LYS A 2 32.09 -33.81 18.85
N ILE A 3 31.95 -32.55 19.28
CA ILE A 3 32.85 -31.47 18.84
C ILE A 3 34.23 -31.75 19.44
N PRO A 4 35.30 -31.82 18.64
CA PRO A 4 36.65 -32.04 19.16
C PRO A 4 37.05 -30.86 20.04
N LYS A 5 37.42 -31.15 21.30
CA LYS A 5 37.95 -30.14 22.23
C LYS A 5 39.35 -29.77 21.78
N LEU A 6 39.54 -28.52 21.36
CA LEU A 6 40.86 -27.99 21.02
C LEU A 6 41.74 -27.88 22.28
N PRO A 7 43.05 -28.13 22.17
CA PRO A 7 43.97 -27.95 23.29
C PRO A 7 44.07 -26.46 23.67
N ALA A 8 44.22 -26.18 24.98
CA ALA A 8 44.17 -24.82 25.52
C ALA A 8 45.19 -23.86 24.88
N GLY A 9 46.38 -24.35 24.50
CA GLY A 9 47.40 -23.55 23.83
C GLY A 9 46.99 -23.10 22.42
N GLU A 10 46.20 -23.89 21.70
CA GLU A 10 45.73 -23.54 20.35
C GLU A 10 44.59 -22.51 20.41
N ILE A 11 43.74 -22.59 21.45
CA ILE A 11 42.70 -21.58 21.72
C ILE A 11 43.35 -20.20 21.97
N ALA A 12 44.41 -20.15 22.78
CA ALA A 12 45.13 -18.91 23.06
C ALA A 12 45.76 -18.28 21.80
N ARG A 13 46.38 -19.10 20.93
CA ARG A 13 46.95 -18.62 19.66
C ARG A 13 45.88 -18.07 18.72
N ARG A 14 44.74 -18.77 18.59
CA ARG A 14 43.62 -18.29 17.77
C ARG A 14 43.01 -16.99 18.31
N ALA A 15 42.97 -16.80 19.63
CA ALA A 15 42.50 -15.56 20.23
C ALA A 15 43.42 -14.36 19.92
N VAL A 16 44.74 -14.56 19.96
CA VAL A 16 45.72 -13.51 19.59
C VAL A 16 45.60 -13.15 18.10
N GLN A 17 45.56 -14.16 17.23
CA GLN A 17 45.37 -13.93 15.78
C GLN A 17 44.04 -13.23 15.47
N ALA A 18 42.97 -13.58 16.18
CA ALA A 18 41.69 -12.91 16.03
C ALA A 18 41.78 -11.43 16.44
N LYS A 19 42.46 -11.11 17.55
CA LYS A 19 42.66 -9.73 18.00
C LYS A 19 43.46 -8.91 16.98
N GLU A 20 44.57 -9.45 16.48
CA GLU A 20 45.39 -8.80 15.45
C GLU A 20 44.59 -8.58 14.16
N SER A 21 43.81 -9.57 13.73
CA SER A 21 42.95 -9.45 12.55
C SER A 21 41.90 -8.34 12.69
N ILE A 22 41.35 -8.17 13.90
CA ILE A 22 40.39 -7.10 14.20
C ILE A 22 41.09 -5.75 14.10
N GLU A 23 42.27 -5.59 14.70
CA GLU A 23 43.05 -4.35 14.66
C GLU A 23 43.49 -3.95 13.24
N VAL A 24 43.91 -4.93 12.43
CA VAL A 24 44.22 -4.68 11.01
C VAL A 24 42.97 -4.24 10.25
N SER A 25 41.83 -4.90 10.49
CA SER A 25 40.56 -4.55 9.84
C SER A 25 40.05 -3.15 10.23
N THR A 26 40.23 -2.72 11.49
CA THR A 26 39.82 -1.40 11.95
C THR A 26 40.70 -0.31 11.36
N LYS A 27 42.02 -0.52 11.31
CA LYS A 27 42.97 0.38 10.65
C LYS A 27 42.68 0.52 9.15
N ALA A 28 42.41 -0.59 8.46
CA ALA A 28 42.06 -0.58 7.04
C ALA A 28 40.74 0.19 6.77
N ARG A 29 39.71 -0.01 7.60
CA ARG A 29 38.45 0.76 7.51
C ARG A 29 38.65 2.25 7.75
N ALA A 30 39.48 2.62 8.73
CA ALA A 30 39.79 4.02 9.01
C ALA A 30 40.52 4.68 7.83
N ALA A 31 41.50 3.99 7.23
CA ALA A 31 42.20 4.47 6.04
C ALA A 31 41.28 4.64 4.83
N ALA A 32 40.37 3.69 4.59
CA ALA A 32 39.37 3.77 3.51
C ALA A 32 38.40 4.94 3.72
N HIS A 33 37.94 5.17 4.95
CA HIS A 33 37.06 6.31 5.24
C HIS A 33 37.79 7.66 5.10
N ALA A 34 39.09 7.71 5.42
CA ALA A 34 39.91 8.89 5.23
C ALA A 34 40.13 9.22 3.74
N SER A 35 40.40 8.21 2.91
CA SER A 35 40.55 8.41 1.45
C SER A 35 39.23 8.82 0.79
N GLU A 36 38.10 8.23 1.18
CA GLU A 36 36.78 8.64 0.68
C GLU A 36 36.47 10.11 1.03
N LYS A 37 36.82 10.55 2.24
CA LYS A 37 36.66 11.96 2.66
C LYS A 37 37.56 12.90 1.85
N ALA A 38 38.80 12.50 1.57
CA ALA A 38 39.73 13.29 0.76
C ALA A 38 39.26 13.43 -0.69
N LEU A 39 38.76 12.34 -1.29
CA LEU A 39 38.17 12.37 -2.64
C LEU A 39 36.93 13.27 -2.69
N HIS A 40 36.02 13.18 -1.71
CA HIS A 40 34.86 14.06 -1.63
C HIS A 40 35.23 15.55 -1.55
N HIS A 41 36.31 15.89 -0.86
CA HIS A 41 36.82 17.25 -0.77
C HIS A 41 37.47 17.71 -2.08
N ALA A 42 38.31 16.87 -2.70
CA ALA A 42 39.01 17.17 -3.95
C ALA A 42 38.06 17.41 -5.13
N PHE A 43 36.96 16.66 -5.23
CA PHE A 43 36.01 16.77 -6.34
C PHE A 43 34.93 17.85 -6.14
N GLY A 44 34.95 18.63 -5.05
CA GLY A 44 34.02 19.74 -4.85
C GLY A 44 32.54 19.34 -4.83
N ILE A 45 32.22 18.05 -4.70
CA ILE A 45 30.86 17.52 -4.63
C ILE A 45 30.29 17.90 -3.26
N LYS A 46 29.79 19.13 -3.15
CA LYS A 46 28.93 19.54 -2.03
C LYS A 46 27.72 18.63 -2.08
N LYS A 47 27.67 17.60 -1.22
CA LYS A 47 26.46 16.80 -1.02
C LYS A 47 25.34 17.81 -0.77
N LYS A 48 24.32 17.88 -1.65
CA LYS A 48 23.08 18.58 -1.33
C LYS A 48 22.56 17.95 -0.05
N THR A 49 22.86 18.56 1.09
CA THR A 49 22.30 18.17 2.38
C THR A 49 20.87 18.66 2.34
N ILE A 50 19.99 17.83 1.78
CA ILE A 50 18.57 17.93 2.10
C ILE A 50 18.55 17.87 3.64
N PRO A 51 18.08 18.91 4.34
CA PRO A 51 18.02 18.88 5.79
C PRO A 51 17.22 17.62 6.14
N ARG A 52 17.91 16.66 6.76
CA ARG A 52 17.23 15.43 7.16
C ARG A 52 16.23 15.87 8.20
N ALA A 53 14.95 15.58 7.97
CA ALA A 53 13.93 15.75 8.99
C ALA A 53 14.44 15.12 10.28
N GLU A 54 14.28 15.85 11.37
CA GLU A 54 14.76 15.40 12.66
C GLU A 54 14.06 14.08 13.02
N HIS A 55 14.78 13.17 13.68
CA HIS A 55 14.19 11.89 14.04
C HIS A 55 13.01 12.12 15.00
N GLY A 56 11.83 11.60 14.66
CA GLY A 56 10.60 11.84 15.42
C GLY A 56 9.76 13.01 14.93
N GLN A 57 10.29 13.89 14.07
CA GLN A 57 9.52 15.01 13.51
C GLN A 57 8.39 14.54 12.58
N GLN A 58 8.51 13.35 12.01
CA GLN A 58 7.51 12.74 11.15
C GLN A 58 7.23 11.32 11.61
N ILE A 59 5.95 10.99 11.76
CA ILE A 59 5.49 9.64 12.03
C ILE A 59 4.64 9.18 10.84
N PHE A 60 4.97 8.02 10.30
CA PHE A 60 4.27 7.39 9.20
C PHE A 60 3.41 6.26 9.73
N VAL A 61 2.14 6.26 9.34
CA VAL A 61 1.16 5.25 9.68
C VAL A 61 0.85 4.45 8.43
N PHE A 62 0.92 3.12 8.52
CA PHE A 62 0.62 2.20 7.43
C PHE A 62 -0.57 1.33 7.80
N ASN A 63 -1.45 1.09 6.84
CA ASN A 63 -2.58 0.20 7.00
C ASN A 63 -2.46 -1.00 6.03
N HIS A 64 -2.94 -2.16 6.48
CA HIS A 64 -3.06 -3.36 5.69
C HIS A 64 -4.47 -3.43 5.05
N LEU A 65 -4.55 -3.29 3.72
CA LEU A 65 -5.81 -3.17 2.95
C LEU A 65 -6.89 -4.21 3.30
N GLN A 66 -6.50 -5.48 3.49
CA GLN A 66 -7.47 -6.57 3.67
C GLN A 66 -7.88 -6.85 5.12
N ARG A 67 -7.05 -6.45 6.09
CA ARG A 67 -7.19 -6.86 7.49
C ARG A 67 -7.26 -5.69 8.46
N ASN A 68 -7.07 -4.48 7.95
CA ASN A 68 -7.06 -3.25 8.74
C ASN A 68 -6.04 -3.26 9.89
N HIS A 69 -4.94 -4.00 9.71
CA HIS A 69 -3.82 -3.90 10.65
C HIS A 69 -3.15 -2.56 10.44
N VAL A 70 -2.94 -1.82 11.53
CA VAL A 70 -2.18 -0.58 11.51
C VAL A 70 -0.77 -0.81 12.07
N VAL A 71 0.23 -0.15 11.49
CA VAL A 71 1.62 -0.16 11.95
C VAL A 71 2.19 1.24 11.90
N TYR A 72 2.93 1.63 12.94
CA TYR A 72 3.58 2.92 13.05
C TYR A 72 5.06 2.83 12.67
N SER A 73 5.61 3.86 12.02
CA SER A 73 7.01 3.92 11.61
C SER A 73 7.55 5.35 11.68
N LEU A 74 8.82 5.51 12.06
CA LEU A 74 9.53 6.80 11.99
C LEU A 74 10.17 7.04 10.62
N THR A 75 10.05 6.09 9.69
CA THR A 75 10.59 6.19 8.33
C THR A 75 9.49 6.04 7.29
N ARG A 76 9.52 6.90 6.26
CA ARG A 76 8.55 6.93 5.16
C ARG A 76 8.45 5.63 4.38
N ALA A 77 9.53 4.86 4.30
CA ALA A 77 9.50 3.52 3.77
C ALA A 77 9.52 2.54 4.93
N MET A 78 8.55 1.62 4.97
CA MET A 78 8.72 0.39 5.74
C MET A 78 9.90 -0.36 5.12
N LYS A 79 10.94 -0.62 5.91
CA LYS A 79 12.18 -1.23 5.41
C LYS A 79 11.90 -2.65 4.90
N VAL A 80 11.67 -2.76 3.59
CA VAL A 80 11.75 -4.00 2.82
C VAL A 80 13.03 -3.90 2.01
N PHE A 81 14.16 -4.31 2.60
CA PHE A 81 15.53 -4.39 2.02
C PHE A 81 16.29 -3.08 1.68
N PRO A 82 17.60 -3.01 2.00
CA PRO A 82 18.59 -2.40 1.12
C PRO A 82 19.08 -3.43 0.06
N PRO A 83 19.20 -3.05 -1.22
CA PRO A 83 19.67 -3.96 -2.29
C PRO A 83 21.20 -4.24 -2.30
N ILE A 84 21.97 -3.80 -1.29
CA ILE A 84 23.46 -3.77 -1.39
C ILE A 84 24.18 -4.46 -0.21
N LEU A 85 23.51 -4.75 0.91
CA LEU A 85 24.16 -5.42 2.03
C LEU A 85 23.73 -6.89 2.09
N ARG A 86 24.71 -7.81 1.98
CA ARG A 86 24.60 -9.28 2.04
C ARG A 86 24.02 -9.84 3.36
N HIS A 87 23.46 -8.99 4.22
CA HIS A 87 22.81 -9.40 5.46
C HIS A 87 21.35 -8.92 5.46
N PRO A 88 20.36 -9.83 5.51
CA PRO A 88 18.96 -9.46 5.58
C PRO A 88 18.69 -8.72 6.88
N ILE A 89 18.60 -7.39 6.81
CA ILE A 89 18.10 -6.59 7.93
C ILE A 89 16.63 -6.99 8.09
N PRO A 90 16.24 -7.56 9.24
CA PRO A 90 14.97 -8.26 9.34
C PRO A 90 13.80 -7.30 9.10
N ASN A 91 12.91 -7.76 8.23
CA ASN A 91 11.56 -7.26 7.89
C ASN A 91 10.62 -7.14 9.12
N ASN A 92 11.16 -7.13 10.34
CA ASN A 92 10.48 -7.62 11.54
C ASN A 92 10.10 -6.52 12.53
N ALA A 93 10.66 -5.30 12.45
CA ALA A 93 10.32 -4.24 13.42
C ALA A 93 8.85 -3.79 13.31
N ALA A 94 8.33 -3.73 12.09
CA ALA A 94 6.92 -3.44 11.82
C ALA A 94 6.02 -4.64 12.15
N LEU A 95 6.42 -5.86 11.77
CA LEU A 95 5.67 -7.09 12.09
C LEU A 95 5.62 -7.38 13.59
N ALA A 96 6.68 -7.07 14.34
CA ALA A 96 6.75 -7.22 15.78
C ALA A 96 5.82 -6.29 16.55
N GLN A 97 5.21 -5.30 15.88
CA GLN A 97 4.14 -4.52 16.49
C GLN A 97 2.87 -5.37 16.63
N ILE A 98 2.63 -6.28 15.68
CA ILE A 98 1.40 -7.08 15.57
C ILE A 98 1.52 -8.32 16.47
N PRO A 99 0.71 -8.45 17.54
CA PRO A 99 0.71 -9.60 18.41
C PRO A 99 0.05 -10.81 17.73
N PHE A 100 0.35 -12.00 18.26
CA PHE A 100 -0.25 -13.23 17.78
C PHE A 100 -1.67 -13.40 18.33
N ASN A 101 -2.66 -13.08 17.52
CA ASN A 101 -4.09 -13.20 17.88
C ASN A 101 -4.74 -14.50 17.34
N GLY A 102 -3.92 -15.43 16.84
CA GLY A 102 -4.38 -16.72 16.30
C GLY A 102 -3.73 -17.10 14.97
N LYS A 103 -4.10 -18.29 14.45
CA LYS A 103 -3.53 -18.83 13.20
C LYS A 103 -3.78 -17.87 12.03
N LYS A 104 -2.71 -17.50 11.31
CA LYS A 104 -2.71 -16.55 10.17
C LYS A 104 -3.09 -15.10 10.52
N SER A 105 -3.14 -14.72 11.80
CA SER A 105 -3.31 -13.31 12.21
C SER A 105 -2.11 -12.48 11.74
N VAL A 106 -0.91 -12.80 12.22
CA VAL A 106 0.34 -12.16 11.80
C VAL A 106 0.73 -12.61 10.39
N PRO A 107 0.95 -11.69 9.43
CA PRO A 107 1.45 -12.04 8.12
C PRO A 107 2.92 -12.49 8.20
N ALA A 108 3.28 -13.49 7.40
CA ALA A 108 4.64 -14.03 7.39
C ALA A 108 5.70 -13.04 6.90
N ALA A 109 5.30 -12.07 6.07
CA ALA A 109 6.17 -11.03 5.54
C ALA A 109 5.35 -9.77 5.19
N LEU A 110 5.99 -8.60 5.27
CA LEU A 110 5.43 -7.38 4.71
C LEU A 110 5.40 -7.46 3.19
N ARG A 111 4.20 -7.37 2.64
CA ARG A 111 3.91 -7.42 1.21
C ARG A 111 3.60 -6.02 0.70
N LYS A 112 4.37 -5.52 -0.27
CA LYS A 112 4.27 -4.15 -0.81
C LYS A 112 2.90 -3.80 -1.39
N ASP A 113 2.14 -4.80 -1.79
CA ASP A 113 0.81 -4.70 -2.40
C ASP A 113 -0.31 -4.64 -1.37
N LEU A 114 -0.09 -5.17 -0.16
CA LEU A 114 -1.12 -5.23 0.88
C LEU A 114 -1.04 -4.08 1.88
N TRP A 115 0.13 -3.44 1.98
CA TRP A 115 0.35 -2.33 2.89
C TRP A 115 0.44 -1.02 2.14
N HIS A 116 -0.33 -0.04 2.57
CA HIS A 116 -0.35 1.30 1.99
C HIS A 116 -0.16 2.37 3.07
N PRO A 117 0.35 3.56 2.69
CA PRO A 117 0.35 4.69 3.61
C PRO A 117 -1.09 5.05 3.98
N PHE A 118 -1.31 5.24 5.28
CA PHE A 118 -2.59 5.57 5.86
C PHE A 118 -2.63 7.05 6.25
N ALA A 119 -1.65 7.47 7.06
CA ALA A 119 -1.48 8.86 7.48
C ALA A 119 0.01 9.19 7.69
N GLU A 120 0.35 10.47 7.61
CA GLU A 120 1.65 11.03 8.00
C GLU A 120 1.40 12.17 9.00
N ILE A 121 1.96 12.03 10.19
CA ILE A 121 1.85 13.03 11.27
C ILE A 121 3.14 13.83 11.26
N LYS A 122 3.02 15.15 11.11
CA LYS A 122 4.14 16.09 11.05
C LYS A 122 4.14 17.02 12.24
N PHE A 123 5.29 17.12 12.86
CA PHE A 123 5.59 18.05 13.93
C PHE A 123 6.42 19.24 13.41
N PRO A 124 6.35 20.41 14.06
CA PRO A 124 7.17 21.55 13.70
C PRO A 124 8.66 21.24 13.86
N ALA A 125 9.51 22.00 13.18
CA ALA A 125 10.96 21.82 13.27
C ALA A 125 11.43 22.01 14.72
N GLY A 126 12.28 21.09 15.22
CA GLY A 126 12.75 21.08 16.60
C GLY A 126 11.87 20.31 17.59
N ALA A 127 10.68 19.85 17.18
CA ALA A 127 9.78 19.05 18.03
C ALA A 127 10.02 17.53 17.91
N GLY A 128 11.21 17.09 17.50
CA GLY A 128 11.56 15.67 17.36
C GLY A 128 11.30 14.83 18.63
N PRO A 129 11.72 15.27 19.83
CA PRO A 129 11.48 14.55 21.08
C PRO A 129 9.99 14.37 21.42
N ILE A 130 9.17 15.37 21.11
CA ILE A 130 7.70 15.31 21.29
C ILE A 130 7.14 14.22 20.39
N GLY A 131 7.50 14.22 19.11
CA GLY A 131 7.05 13.19 18.17
C GLY A 131 7.53 11.78 18.52
N LEU A 132 8.73 11.61 19.10
CA LEU A 132 9.16 10.30 19.64
C LEU A 132 8.30 9.83 20.80
N SER A 133 7.91 10.75 21.69
CA SER A 133 7.02 10.45 22.81
C SER A 133 5.62 10.07 22.33
N VAL A 134 5.08 10.82 21.36
CA VAL A 134 3.81 10.48 20.67
C VAL A 134 3.90 9.10 20.02
N PHE A 135 4.97 8.83 19.28
CA PHE A 135 5.18 7.53 18.64
C PHE A 135 5.21 6.37 19.64
N GLN A 136 5.85 6.56 20.79
CA GLN A 136 5.83 5.58 21.87
C GLN A 136 4.40 5.36 22.39
N LYS A 137 3.66 6.44 22.64
CA LYS A 137 2.28 6.36 23.15
C LYS A 137 1.33 5.66 22.20
N LEU A 138 1.37 5.98 20.91
CA LEU A 138 0.56 5.30 19.90
C LEU A 138 0.81 3.79 19.86
N ARG A 139 2.06 3.37 20.06
CA ARG A 139 2.39 1.94 20.13
C ARG A 139 1.92 1.28 21.43
N GLU A 140 1.93 2.02 22.54
CA GLU A 140 1.36 1.56 23.81
C GLU A 140 -0.15 1.39 23.71
N TYR A 141 -0.89 2.38 23.19
CA TYR A 141 -2.34 2.31 22.99
C TYR A 141 -2.73 1.15 22.07
N ARG A 142 -2.08 1.02 20.92
CA ARG A 142 -2.30 -0.13 20.01
C ARG A 142 -2.12 -1.47 20.70
N ARG A 143 -1.07 -1.63 21.52
CA ARG A 143 -0.84 -2.87 22.26
C ARG A 143 -1.96 -3.13 23.27
N ARG A 144 -2.49 -2.08 23.92
CA ARG A 144 -3.62 -2.21 24.84
C ARG A 144 -4.89 -2.61 24.11
N HIS A 145 -5.23 -2.00 22.97
CA HIS A 145 -6.41 -2.39 22.18
C HIS A 145 -6.40 -3.86 21.73
N GLU A 146 -5.21 -4.44 21.52
CA GLU A 146 -5.09 -5.83 21.11
C GLU A 146 -5.08 -6.82 22.31
N LEU A 147 -4.74 -6.37 23.52
CA LEU A 147 -4.60 -7.22 24.73
C LEU A 147 -5.71 -7.03 25.77
N GLU A 148 -6.23 -5.82 25.91
CA GLU A 148 -7.21 -5.36 26.90
C GLU A 148 -8.51 -4.97 26.19
N TRP A 149 -9.17 -5.94 25.57
CA TRP A 149 -10.50 -5.76 24.97
C TRP A 149 -11.59 -6.24 25.93
N GLY A 150 -12.76 -5.59 25.88
CA GLY A 150 -13.90 -5.90 26.72
C GLY A 150 -14.84 -6.95 26.10
N ASP A 151 -16.03 -7.05 26.69
CA ASP A 151 -17.04 -8.01 26.25
C ASP A 151 -17.57 -7.72 24.83
N GLU A 152 -17.41 -6.51 24.31
CA GLU A 152 -17.81 -6.12 22.94
C GLU A 152 -17.09 -6.92 21.84
N VAL A 153 -15.85 -7.32 22.09
CA VAL A 153 -15.07 -8.18 21.18
C VAL A 153 -15.37 -9.66 21.44
N ARG A 154 -15.76 -10.00 22.67
CA ARG A 154 -16.06 -11.38 23.08
C ARG A 154 -17.44 -11.85 22.64
N LEU A 155 -18.42 -10.96 22.70
CA LEU A 155 -19.84 -11.23 22.48
C LEU A 155 -20.29 -10.61 21.16
N ASP A 156 -21.18 -11.29 20.43
CA ASP A 156 -21.89 -10.69 19.30
C ASP A 156 -23.03 -9.78 19.79
N ASP A 157 -23.73 -9.17 18.84
CA ASP A 157 -24.82 -8.23 19.12
C ASP A 157 -26.00 -8.89 19.86
N GLU A 158 -26.06 -10.22 19.86
CA GLU A 158 -27.06 -11.04 20.54
C GLU A 158 -26.59 -11.51 21.93
N GLY A 159 -25.38 -11.13 22.35
CA GLY A 159 -24.78 -11.54 23.63
C GLY A 159 -24.20 -12.95 23.64
N ASN A 160 -24.13 -13.63 22.49
CA ASN A 160 -23.53 -14.94 22.35
C ASN A 160 -22.02 -14.85 22.14
N ALA A 161 -21.28 -15.89 22.55
CA ALA A 161 -19.83 -15.90 22.41
C ALA A 161 -19.40 -15.97 20.92
N ARG A 162 -18.65 -14.97 20.45
CA ARG A 162 -18.12 -14.95 19.07
C ARG A 162 -17.20 -16.15 18.82
N LYS A 163 -17.25 -16.67 17.59
CA LYS A 163 -16.30 -17.68 17.13
C LYS A 163 -14.88 -17.11 17.20
N LYS A 164 -13.90 -17.94 17.61
CA LYS A 164 -12.49 -17.54 17.76
C LYS A 164 -11.93 -16.82 16.53
N LYS A 165 -12.35 -17.24 15.32
CA LYS A 165 -11.91 -16.63 14.05
C LYS A 165 -12.45 -15.21 13.87
N ASP A 166 -13.72 -14.99 14.18
CA ASP A 166 -14.37 -13.69 14.00
C ASP A 166 -13.89 -12.71 15.07
N ARG A 167 -13.68 -13.20 16.29
CA ARG A 167 -13.00 -12.45 17.35
C ARG A 167 -11.58 -12.06 16.95
N ALA A 168 -10.79 -12.99 16.43
CA ALA A 168 -9.45 -12.66 15.94
C ALA A 168 -9.48 -11.63 14.81
N LYS A 169 -10.50 -11.64 13.94
CA LYS A 169 -10.66 -10.62 12.91
C LYS A 169 -10.99 -9.25 13.51
N ALA A 170 -11.90 -9.20 14.49
CA ALA A 170 -12.26 -7.97 15.19
C ALA A 170 -11.05 -7.36 15.92
N ILE A 171 -10.27 -8.15 16.65
CA ILE A 171 -9.04 -7.68 17.33
C ILE A 171 -7.99 -7.19 16.31
N CYS A 172 -7.96 -7.76 15.11
CA CYS A 172 -7.01 -7.33 14.07
C CYS A 172 -7.42 -6.00 13.40
N ASP A 173 -8.71 -5.64 13.43
CA ASP A 173 -9.22 -4.43 12.80
C ASP A 173 -8.95 -3.21 13.70
N GLN A 174 -7.78 -2.62 13.52
CA GLN A 174 -7.26 -1.54 14.37
C GLN A 174 -7.31 -0.18 13.67
N LYS A 175 -7.95 -0.07 12.50
CA LYS A 175 -7.97 1.17 11.71
C LYS A 175 -8.63 2.32 12.46
N ALA A 176 -9.88 2.12 12.90
CA ALA A 176 -10.64 3.14 13.62
C ALA A 176 -10.00 3.48 14.98
N ASN A 177 -9.62 2.46 15.76
CA ASN A 177 -8.93 2.63 17.04
C ASN A 177 -7.64 3.45 16.90
N SER A 178 -6.86 3.21 15.84
CA SER A 178 -5.62 3.96 15.61
C SER A 178 -5.89 5.44 15.33
N VAL A 179 -6.97 5.79 14.63
CA VAL A 179 -7.35 7.19 14.41
C VAL A 179 -7.78 7.84 15.72
N ALA A 180 -8.60 7.16 16.51
CA ALA A 180 -9.01 7.63 17.83
C ALA A 180 -7.81 7.80 18.77
N ASP A 181 -6.83 6.90 18.73
CA ASP A 181 -5.58 7.00 19.49
C ASP A 181 -4.75 8.21 19.05
N ILE A 182 -4.64 8.45 17.73
CA ILE A 182 -3.95 9.63 17.19
C ILE A 182 -4.62 10.91 17.68
N ALA A 183 -5.94 11.01 17.56
CA ALA A 183 -6.69 12.16 18.05
C ALA A 183 -6.46 12.36 19.55
N THR A 184 -6.59 11.30 20.35
CA THR A 184 -6.40 11.35 21.80
C THR A 184 -4.99 11.81 22.18
N VAL A 185 -3.94 11.21 21.61
CA VAL A 185 -2.55 11.53 21.95
C VAL A 185 -2.16 12.94 21.50
N VAL A 186 -2.64 13.38 20.33
CA VAL A 186 -2.31 14.71 19.82
C VAL A 186 -3.10 15.80 20.56
N SER A 187 -4.34 15.54 20.96
CA SER A 187 -5.11 16.45 21.81
C SER A 187 -4.46 16.68 23.17
N MET A 188 -3.71 15.71 23.71
CA MET A 188 -2.92 15.92 24.94
C MET A 188 -1.76 16.93 24.77
N LEU A 189 -1.36 17.23 23.52
CA LEU A 189 -0.35 18.27 23.23
C LEU A 189 -0.97 19.66 23.09
N ALA A 190 -2.30 19.76 22.93
CA ALA A 190 -2.99 21.03 22.87
C ALA A 190 -2.69 21.83 24.15
N ALA A 191 -2.47 23.14 24.02
CA ALA A 191 -2.39 23.99 25.20
C ALA A 191 -3.73 23.86 25.93
N PRO A 192 -3.74 23.82 27.28
CA PRO A 192 -4.99 23.89 28.00
C PRO A 192 -5.71 25.12 27.49
N GLU A 193 -6.89 24.90 26.91
CA GLU A 193 -7.80 25.99 26.59
C GLU A 193 -7.83 26.85 27.84
N GLN A 194 -7.52 28.15 27.73
CA GLN A 194 -7.60 29.04 28.87
C GLN A 194 -9.06 29.00 29.30
N VAL A 195 -9.40 28.07 30.21
CA VAL A 195 -10.65 28.07 30.93
C VAL A 195 -10.64 29.45 31.51
N THR A 196 -11.49 30.31 30.95
CA THR A 196 -11.65 31.67 31.41
C THR A 196 -11.98 31.49 32.88
N ILE A 197 -11.00 31.74 33.74
CA ILE A 197 -11.21 31.73 35.17
C ILE A 197 -12.15 32.90 35.35
N VAL A 198 -13.45 32.61 35.36
CA VAL A 198 -14.49 33.57 35.70
C VAL A 198 -13.98 34.21 36.97
N LYS A 199 -13.67 35.51 36.88
CA LYS A 199 -12.95 36.25 37.90
C LYS A 199 -13.57 35.89 39.24
N LYS A 200 -12.75 35.43 40.19
CA LYS A 200 -13.13 35.01 41.55
C LYS A 200 -14.09 35.96 42.30
N LYS A 201 -14.32 37.17 41.80
CA LYS A 201 -15.30 38.14 42.30
C LYS A 201 -16.76 37.68 42.12
N ASP A 202 -17.10 36.97 41.05
CA ASP A 202 -18.49 36.54 40.81
C ASP A 202 -18.88 35.29 41.64
N ALA A 203 -17.89 34.48 42.02
CA ALA A 203 -18.10 33.33 42.91
C ALA A 203 -18.25 33.73 44.39
N LEU A 204 -17.71 34.90 44.80
CA LEU A 204 -17.85 35.40 46.17
C LEU A 204 -19.22 36.06 46.43
N GLN A 205 -19.88 36.60 45.39
CA GLN A 205 -21.22 37.20 45.51
C GLN A 205 -22.35 36.16 45.60
N ARG A 206 -22.14 34.92 45.15
CA ARG A 206 -23.16 33.84 45.24
C ARG A 206 -23.21 33.14 46.60
N HIS A 207 -22.39 33.55 47.57
CA HIS A 207 -22.29 32.91 48.88
C HIS A 207 -23.35 33.36 49.91
N GLN A 208 -24.33 34.18 49.51
CA GLN A 208 -25.37 34.68 50.43
C GLN A 208 -26.77 34.10 50.24
N GLU A 209 -27.03 33.30 49.20
CA GLU A 209 -28.36 32.72 48.97
C GLU A 209 -28.27 31.21 48.67
N GLY A 210 -28.67 30.37 49.62
CA GLY A 210 -29.06 28.97 49.37
C GLY A 210 -27.95 27.94 49.12
N PHE A 211 -26.93 27.85 49.98
CA PHE A 211 -25.93 26.77 49.91
C PHE A 211 -26.53 25.43 50.38
N ASP A 212 -26.96 24.61 49.42
CA ASP A 212 -27.42 23.23 49.68
C ASP A 212 -26.22 22.25 49.58
N PRO A 213 -25.77 21.64 50.69
CA PRO A 213 -24.51 20.89 50.73
C PRO A 213 -24.50 19.62 49.86
N GLU A 214 -25.66 19.02 49.59
CA GLU A 214 -25.77 17.82 48.74
C GLU A 214 -25.51 18.13 47.26
N VAL A 215 -26.04 19.25 46.74
CA VAL A 215 -25.85 19.67 45.35
C VAL A 215 -24.39 20.03 45.09
N PHE A 216 -23.73 20.65 46.08
CA PHE A 216 -22.31 20.97 46.00
C PHE A 216 -21.43 19.71 46.05
N ALA A 217 -21.77 18.73 46.88
CA ALA A 217 -21.09 17.44 46.92
C ALA A 217 -21.26 16.67 45.60
N ALA A 218 -22.45 16.69 45.00
CA ALA A 218 -22.72 16.08 43.69
C ALA A 218 -21.96 16.78 42.55
N GLN A 219 -21.93 18.12 42.52
CA GLN A 219 -21.15 18.87 41.54
C GLN A 219 -19.64 18.67 41.73
N LYS A 220 -19.15 18.63 42.97
CA LYS A 220 -17.75 18.35 43.28
C LYS A 220 -17.38 16.92 42.91
N ALA A 221 -18.26 15.95 43.12
CA ALA A 221 -18.08 14.57 42.67
C ALA A 221 -18.08 14.46 41.14
N ALA A 222 -18.98 15.16 40.43
CA ALA A 222 -19.01 15.22 38.97
C ALA A 222 -17.73 15.87 38.41
N ARG A 223 -17.25 16.95 39.04
CA ARG A 223 -16.03 17.66 38.65
C ARG A 223 -14.76 16.87 38.96
N MET A 224 -14.71 16.16 40.10
CA MET A 224 -13.64 15.21 40.41
C MET A 224 -13.62 14.02 39.44
N LYS A 225 -14.80 13.53 39.02
CA LYS A 225 -14.93 12.47 38.01
C LYS A 225 -14.47 12.91 36.62
N ALA A 226 -14.60 14.21 36.30
CA ALA A 226 -14.10 14.83 35.07
C ALA A 226 -12.60 15.21 35.11
N HIS A 227 -11.99 15.34 36.30
CA HIS A 227 -10.56 15.68 36.46
C HIS A 227 -9.63 14.47 36.60
N PHE A 228 -10.16 13.24 36.59
CA PHE A 228 -9.38 12.07 36.23
C PHE A 228 -9.22 12.00 34.70
N GLY A 229 -8.64 13.05 34.12
CA GLY A 229 -7.97 12.93 32.83
C GLY A 229 -6.84 11.89 32.97
N PRO A 230 -6.43 11.22 31.88
CA PRO A 230 -5.34 10.25 31.94
C PRO A 230 -4.14 10.93 32.58
N VAL A 231 -3.72 10.41 33.73
CA VAL A 231 -2.47 10.81 34.40
C VAL A 231 -1.41 10.94 33.31
N ASN A 232 -0.72 12.08 33.26
CA ASN A 232 0.31 12.38 32.26
C ASN A 232 1.45 11.36 32.36
N ILE A 233 1.27 10.17 31.79
CA ILE A 233 2.23 9.08 31.77
C ILE A 233 3.32 9.49 30.77
N GLY A 234 4.21 10.40 31.15
CA GLY A 234 5.46 10.67 30.44
C GLY A 234 5.36 11.14 28.99
N LEU A 235 4.24 11.77 28.57
CA LEU A 235 4.18 12.44 27.27
C LEU A 235 5.00 13.74 27.34
N ILE A 236 6.10 13.80 26.58
CA ILE A 236 6.96 14.99 26.51
C ILE A 236 6.24 16.05 25.67
N GLY A 237 6.07 17.25 26.24
CA GLY A 237 5.37 18.36 25.56
C GLY A 237 3.86 18.31 25.67
N ALA A 238 3.30 17.53 26.62
CA ALA A 238 1.91 17.71 27.02
C ALA A 238 1.66 19.19 27.35
N GLU A 239 0.50 19.71 26.92
CA GLU A 239 0.12 21.12 27.13
C GLU A 239 1.01 22.17 26.45
N SER A 240 1.95 21.75 25.59
CA SER A 240 2.87 22.68 24.91
C SER A 240 2.20 23.59 23.88
N GLY A 241 0.98 23.27 23.43
CA GLY A 241 0.33 23.96 22.32
C GLY A 241 1.01 23.69 20.98
N THR A 242 1.74 22.58 20.87
CA THR A 242 2.43 22.23 19.62
C THR A 242 1.38 21.96 18.53
N LYS A 243 1.43 22.74 17.45
CA LYS A 243 0.63 22.50 16.25
C LYS A 243 1.10 21.24 15.54
N VAL A 244 0.16 20.38 15.14
CA VAL A 244 0.47 19.11 14.46
C VAL A 244 -0.31 19.04 13.16
N GLU A 245 0.38 18.80 12.05
CA GLU A 245 -0.24 18.59 10.74
C GLU A 245 -0.42 17.08 10.51
N ILE A 246 -1.63 16.63 10.21
CA ILE A 246 -1.92 15.24 9.87
C ILE A 246 -2.31 15.16 8.40
N LEU A 247 -1.47 14.49 7.63
CA LEU A 247 -1.65 14.22 6.22
C LEU A 247 -2.31 12.86 6.01
N TRP A 248 -3.55 12.87 5.54
CA TRP A 248 -4.33 11.65 5.31
C TRP A 248 -4.22 11.16 3.87
N ASN A 249 -4.16 9.84 3.70
CA ASN A 249 -4.32 9.26 2.36
C ASN A 249 -5.78 9.40 1.86
N ASP A 250 -6.75 9.30 2.78
CA ASP A 250 -8.17 9.57 2.57
C ASP A 250 -8.69 10.43 3.72
N LEU A 251 -9.26 11.59 3.41
CA LEU A 251 -9.68 12.55 4.44
C LEU A 251 -10.85 12.02 5.29
N HIS A 252 -11.66 11.10 4.75
CA HIS A 252 -12.76 10.48 5.50
C HIS A 252 -12.27 9.61 6.64
N ASP A 253 -11.02 9.13 6.58
CA ASP A 253 -10.45 8.38 7.68
C ASP A 253 -10.26 9.24 8.95
N ALA A 254 -10.29 10.57 8.84
CA ALA A 254 -10.26 11.46 10.00
C ALA A 254 -11.56 11.42 10.82
N GLU A 255 -12.68 11.00 10.22
CA GLU A 255 -14.01 10.95 10.86
C GLU A 255 -14.14 9.80 11.87
N PHE A 256 -13.19 8.85 11.89
CA PHE A 256 -13.18 7.78 12.89
C PHE A 256 -12.93 8.28 14.33
N ALA A 257 -12.41 9.49 14.49
CA ALA A 257 -12.33 10.15 15.78
C ALA A 257 -13.50 11.13 15.95
N GLU A 258 -14.20 11.05 17.08
CA GLU A 258 -15.35 11.92 17.39
C GLU A 258 -14.95 13.39 17.54
N THR A 259 -13.77 13.65 18.12
CA THR A 259 -13.26 14.99 18.39
C THR A 259 -11.76 15.06 18.13
N TRP A 260 -11.31 16.23 17.71
CA TRP A 260 -9.91 16.57 17.47
C TRP A 260 -9.54 17.81 18.26
N GLY A 261 -8.29 17.91 18.73
CA GLY A 261 -7.80 19.11 19.41
C GLY A 261 -7.58 20.27 18.44
N ASP A 262 -7.73 21.50 18.92
CA ASP A 262 -7.59 22.72 18.12
C ASP A 262 -6.17 22.94 17.56
N ASN A 263 -5.18 22.20 18.08
CA ASN A 263 -3.80 22.20 17.61
C ASN A 263 -3.57 21.31 16.38
N VAL A 264 -4.61 20.64 15.86
CA VAL A 264 -4.50 19.70 14.74
C VAL A 264 -4.96 20.33 13.43
N GLU A 265 -4.08 20.33 12.44
CA GLU A 265 -4.39 20.73 11.07
C GLU A 265 -4.48 19.48 10.19
N HIS A 266 -5.63 19.24 9.56
CA HIS A 266 -5.82 18.13 8.65
C HIS A 266 -5.50 18.55 7.21
N SER A 267 -4.83 17.67 6.46
CA SER A 267 -4.53 17.90 5.06
C SER A 267 -4.46 16.58 4.29
N LEU A 268 -4.57 16.64 2.96
CA LEU A 268 -4.39 15.46 2.12
C LEU A 268 -2.91 15.18 1.89
N MET A 269 -2.53 13.91 2.00
CA MET A 269 -1.18 13.47 1.73
C MET A 269 -0.84 13.73 0.25
N PRO A 270 0.28 14.41 -0.04
CA PRO A 270 0.65 14.68 -1.42
C PRO A 270 0.87 13.34 -2.13
N ALA A 271 0.12 13.11 -3.20
CA ALA A 271 0.26 11.93 -4.04
C ALA A 271 1.75 11.76 -4.38
N LEU A 272 2.31 10.59 -4.06
CA LEU A 272 3.71 10.29 -4.34
C LEU A 272 3.98 10.57 -5.83
N PRO A 273 4.83 11.55 -6.19
CA PRO A 273 4.96 12.03 -7.58
C PRO A 273 5.34 10.93 -8.57
N HIS A 274 6.02 9.90 -8.07
CA HIS A 274 6.51 8.79 -8.86
C HIS A 274 5.44 7.72 -9.18
N GLN A 275 4.36 7.62 -8.38
CA GLN A 275 3.28 6.67 -8.66
C GLN A 275 2.19 7.28 -9.55
N SER A 276 1.84 8.56 -9.37
CA SER A 276 0.77 9.19 -10.15
C SER A 276 1.15 9.34 -11.63
N LYS A 277 2.35 9.84 -11.95
CA LYS A 277 2.81 9.99 -13.33
C LYS A 277 2.94 8.67 -14.05
N ARG A 278 3.60 7.69 -13.42
CA ARG A 278 3.80 6.35 -14.00
C ARG A 278 2.48 5.59 -14.17
N TRP A 279 1.52 5.76 -13.26
CA TRP A 279 0.21 5.15 -13.37
C TRP A 279 -0.66 5.84 -14.42
N ALA A 280 -0.60 7.18 -14.51
CA ALA A 280 -1.23 7.95 -15.59
C ALA A 280 -0.71 7.52 -16.97
N LEU A 281 0.61 7.45 -17.15
CA LEU A 281 1.23 6.96 -18.39
C LEU A 281 0.84 5.52 -18.71
N ARG A 282 0.76 4.64 -17.70
CA ARG A 282 0.28 3.26 -17.91
C ARG A 282 -1.18 3.21 -18.31
N LYS A 283 -2.02 4.07 -17.74
CA LYS A 283 -3.45 4.17 -18.04
C LYS A 283 -3.65 4.67 -19.47
N GLU A 284 -2.95 5.72 -19.87
CA GLU A 284 -2.95 6.23 -21.25
C GLU A 284 -2.49 5.15 -22.24
N HIS A 285 -1.37 4.47 -21.95
CA HIS A 285 -0.89 3.38 -22.79
C HIS A 285 -1.89 2.21 -22.87
N ALA A 286 -2.63 1.93 -21.79
CA ALA A 286 -3.67 0.89 -21.81
C ALA A 286 -4.86 1.30 -22.70
N ILE A 287 -5.26 2.58 -22.65
CA ILE A 287 -6.34 3.13 -23.49
C ILE A 287 -5.96 3.04 -24.97
N LEU A 288 -4.74 3.44 -25.33
CA LEU A 288 -4.25 3.37 -26.71
C LEU A 288 -4.21 1.93 -27.23
N ARG A 289 -3.67 0.99 -26.44
CA ARG A 289 -3.68 -0.43 -26.81
C ARG A 289 -5.09 -1.00 -26.93
N SER A 290 -6.03 -0.47 -26.17
CA SER A 290 -7.44 -0.85 -26.30
C SER A 290 -8.05 -0.30 -27.60
N GLY A 291 -7.67 0.93 -28.00
CA GLY A 291 -8.06 1.54 -29.27
C GLY A 291 -7.52 0.77 -30.48
N GLU A 292 -6.21 0.48 -30.49
CA GLU A 292 -5.54 -0.31 -31.54
C GLU A 292 -6.22 -1.69 -31.71
N LYS A 293 -6.49 -2.39 -30.60
CA LYS A 293 -7.20 -3.67 -30.63
C LYS A 293 -8.64 -3.55 -31.12
N ALA A 294 -9.32 -2.45 -30.83
CA ALA A 294 -10.68 -2.21 -31.29
C ALA A 294 -10.70 -1.98 -32.82
N ALA A 295 -9.79 -1.15 -33.34
CA ALA A 295 -9.64 -0.90 -34.77
C ALA A 295 -9.29 -2.18 -35.54
N MET A 296 -8.36 -2.98 -35.03
CA MET A 296 -8.01 -4.29 -35.61
C MET A 296 -9.19 -5.26 -35.62
N ARG A 297 -10.02 -5.28 -34.57
CA ARG A 297 -11.24 -6.10 -34.52
C ARG A 297 -12.29 -5.63 -35.52
N GLU A 298 -12.42 -4.32 -35.72
CA GLU A 298 -13.33 -3.77 -36.72
C GLU A 298 -12.92 -4.15 -38.14
N LEU A 299 -11.61 -4.07 -38.46
CA LEU A 299 -11.05 -4.52 -39.74
C LEU A 299 -11.36 -6.01 -39.97
N ALA A 300 -11.13 -6.86 -38.97
CA ALA A 300 -11.43 -8.29 -39.04
C ALA A 300 -12.94 -8.55 -39.22
N ARG A 301 -13.80 -7.76 -38.56
CA ARG A 301 -15.26 -7.88 -38.73
C ARG A 301 -15.69 -7.52 -40.15
N LYS A 302 -15.11 -6.49 -40.77
CA LYS A 302 -15.39 -6.11 -42.16
C LYS A 302 -14.96 -7.21 -43.13
N GLU A 303 -13.82 -7.84 -42.88
CA GLU A 303 -13.35 -8.98 -43.68
C GLU A 303 -14.31 -10.18 -43.55
N GLN A 304 -14.73 -10.51 -42.33
CA GLN A 304 -15.69 -11.58 -42.09
C GLN A 304 -17.05 -11.29 -42.77
N GLN A 305 -17.54 -10.05 -42.70
CA GLN A 305 -18.78 -9.66 -43.40
C GLN A 305 -18.65 -9.81 -44.93
N ARG A 306 -17.47 -9.52 -45.48
CA ARG A 306 -17.19 -9.69 -46.91
C ARG A 306 -17.17 -11.18 -47.29
N ASP A 307 -16.57 -12.03 -46.46
CA ASP A 307 -16.58 -13.49 -46.63
C ASP A 307 -18.00 -14.09 -46.49
N GLU A 308 -18.87 -13.52 -45.63
CA GLU A 308 -20.26 -13.96 -45.45
C GLU A 308 -21.18 -13.58 -46.64
N VAL A 309 -20.94 -12.44 -47.28
CA VAL A 309 -21.77 -11.94 -48.39
C VAL A 309 -21.52 -12.71 -49.70
N ASP A 310 -20.29 -13.13 -49.97
CA ASP A 310 -19.96 -13.93 -51.16
C ASP A 310 -18.86 -14.95 -50.86
N PRO A 311 -19.15 -16.14 -50.31
CA PRO A 311 -18.13 -17.11 -49.89
C PRO A 311 -17.15 -17.56 -50.98
N GLU A 312 -17.51 -17.40 -52.25
CA GLU A 312 -16.69 -17.80 -53.40
C GLU A 312 -15.82 -16.66 -53.93
N TRP A 313 -15.91 -15.44 -53.38
CA TRP A 313 -15.21 -14.27 -53.87
C TRP A 313 -13.69 -14.46 -53.93
N ARG A 314 -13.11 -15.15 -52.94
CA ARG A 314 -11.68 -15.47 -52.89
C ARG A 314 -11.27 -16.48 -53.97
N SER A 315 -12.15 -17.41 -54.34
CA SER A 315 -11.89 -18.43 -55.37
C SER A 315 -12.03 -17.89 -56.79
N LYS A 316 -12.73 -16.76 -56.96
CA LYS A 316 -12.91 -16.06 -58.24
C LYS A 316 -11.78 -15.08 -58.54
N MET A 317 -10.94 -14.74 -57.56
CA MET A 317 -9.81 -13.84 -57.74
C MET A 317 -8.58 -14.54 -58.33
N SER A 318 -7.89 -13.83 -59.20
CA SER A 318 -6.56 -14.23 -59.66
C SER A 318 -5.58 -14.24 -58.46
N PRO A 319 -4.56 -15.12 -58.43
CA PRO A 319 -3.50 -15.05 -57.43
C PRO A 319 -2.89 -13.66 -57.28
N GLU A 320 -2.76 -12.90 -58.37
CA GLU A 320 -2.25 -11.51 -58.35
C GLU A 320 -3.18 -10.54 -57.60
N GLU A 321 -4.49 -10.72 -57.70
CA GLU A 321 -5.48 -9.87 -57.01
C GLU A 321 -5.53 -10.17 -55.51
N LEU A 322 -5.30 -11.43 -55.13
CA LEU A 322 -5.19 -11.83 -53.72
C LEU A 322 -3.95 -11.22 -53.07
N ASP A 323 -2.80 -11.22 -53.77
CA ASP A 323 -1.57 -10.60 -53.27
C ASP A 323 -1.76 -9.08 -53.07
N ILE A 324 -2.43 -8.40 -53.99
CA ILE A 324 -2.74 -6.96 -53.85
C ILE A 324 -3.63 -6.71 -52.62
N LEU A 325 -4.64 -7.55 -52.39
CA LEU A 325 -5.52 -7.42 -51.22
C LEU A 325 -4.82 -7.71 -49.89
N GLU A 326 -3.91 -8.68 -49.87
CA GLU A 326 -3.10 -8.97 -48.69
C GLU A 326 -2.13 -7.82 -48.39
N GLN A 327 -1.55 -7.20 -49.43
CA GLN A 327 -0.74 -5.99 -49.30
C GLN A 327 -1.55 -4.82 -48.76
N GLU A 328 -2.73 -4.52 -49.32
CA GLU A 328 -3.60 -3.46 -48.80
C GLU A 328 -4.02 -3.69 -47.34
N LYS A 329 -4.26 -4.95 -46.96
CA LYS A 329 -4.60 -5.32 -45.58
C LYS A 329 -3.41 -5.11 -44.66
N ALA A 330 -2.21 -5.49 -45.10
CA ALA A 330 -0.98 -5.25 -44.36
C ALA A 330 -0.73 -3.75 -44.16
N GLU A 331 -0.92 -2.93 -45.21
CA GLU A 331 -0.81 -1.47 -45.15
C GLU A 331 -1.84 -0.86 -44.21
N LYS A 332 -3.10 -1.31 -44.21
CA LYS A 332 -4.13 -0.84 -43.26
C LYS A 332 -3.79 -1.20 -41.82
N ILE A 333 -3.25 -2.40 -41.58
CA ILE A 333 -2.79 -2.82 -40.26
C ILE A 333 -1.59 -1.97 -39.81
N GLU A 334 -0.67 -1.65 -40.73
CA GLU A 334 0.47 -0.79 -40.46
C GLU A 334 0.04 0.65 -40.19
N ALA A 335 -0.90 1.19 -40.96
CA ALA A 335 -1.47 2.52 -40.74
C ALA A 335 -2.16 2.64 -39.37
N ILE A 336 -2.92 1.62 -38.94
CA ILE A 336 -3.48 1.56 -37.58
C ILE A 336 -2.37 1.50 -36.53
N LYS A 337 -1.30 0.73 -36.77
CA LYS A 337 -0.17 0.67 -35.83
C LYS A 337 0.57 2.00 -35.75
N GLU A 338 0.73 2.71 -36.86
CA GLU A 338 1.37 4.03 -36.94
C GLU A 338 0.50 5.11 -36.29
N GLU A 339 -0.81 5.12 -36.53
CA GLU A 339 -1.76 6.06 -35.89
C GLU A 339 -1.76 5.93 -34.36
N PHE A 340 -1.58 4.71 -33.84
CA PHE A 340 -1.50 4.43 -32.41
C PHE A 340 -0.06 4.39 -31.87
N LYS A 341 0.96 4.47 -32.74
CA LYS A 341 2.36 4.68 -32.38
C LYS A 341 2.56 6.15 -32.09
N SER A 342 2.43 6.49 -30.82
CA SER A 342 2.91 7.79 -30.37
C SER A 342 4.43 7.72 -30.17
N GLU A 343 5.20 7.87 -31.25
CA GLU A 343 6.68 7.94 -31.18
C GLU A 343 7.13 9.01 -30.16
N GLU A 344 6.44 10.15 -30.15
CA GLU A 344 6.64 11.23 -29.18
C GLU A 344 6.47 10.77 -27.72
N ARG A 345 5.54 9.82 -27.45
CA ARG A 345 5.34 9.30 -26.09
C ARG A 345 6.30 8.17 -25.75
N GLU A 346 6.77 7.40 -26.73
CA GLU A 346 7.86 6.43 -26.49
C GLU A 346 9.15 7.17 -26.16
N ILE A 347 9.43 8.28 -26.86
CA ILE A 347 10.53 9.20 -26.56
C ILE A 347 10.36 9.81 -25.15
N ALA A 348 9.15 10.28 -24.80
CA ALA A 348 8.88 10.82 -23.47
C ALA A 348 9.07 9.77 -22.35
N LEU A 349 8.59 8.53 -22.55
CA LEU A 349 8.78 7.42 -21.61
C LEU A 349 10.25 7.01 -21.47
N LYS A 350 11.02 7.00 -22.57
CA LYS A 350 12.46 6.74 -22.54
C LYS A 350 13.20 7.86 -21.80
N ALA A 351 12.85 9.12 -22.06
CA ALA A 351 13.44 10.28 -21.40
C ALA A 351 13.17 10.29 -19.89
N GLU A 352 11.92 10.06 -19.45
CA GLU A 352 11.57 10.03 -18.03
C GLU A 352 12.23 8.85 -17.30
N TRP A 353 12.30 7.68 -17.95
CA TRP A 353 13.01 6.53 -17.41
C TRP A 353 14.52 6.78 -17.29
N ALA A 354 15.11 7.47 -18.27
CA ALA A 354 16.51 7.89 -18.23
C ALA A 354 16.78 8.88 -17.09
N GLU A 355 15.91 9.87 -16.88
CA GLU A 355 15.97 10.79 -15.74
C GLU A 355 15.86 10.06 -14.39
N GLU A 356 14.95 9.09 -14.26
CA GLU A 356 14.80 8.29 -13.04
C GLU A 356 16.07 7.48 -12.73
N LYS A 357 16.63 6.82 -13.75
CA LYS A 357 17.89 6.09 -13.61
C LYS A 357 19.01 7.06 -13.27
N ALA A 358 19.16 8.18 -13.96
CA ALA A 358 20.16 9.19 -13.64
C ALA A 358 20.05 9.66 -12.18
N ALA A 359 18.84 9.95 -11.69
CA ALA A 359 18.60 10.33 -10.29
C ALA A 359 18.95 9.20 -9.29
N LYS A 360 18.67 7.93 -9.64
CA LYS A 360 19.02 6.77 -8.81
C LYS A 360 20.53 6.52 -8.78
N TYR A 361 21.21 6.68 -9.90
CA TYR A 361 22.67 6.54 -10.01
C TYR A 361 23.38 7.67 -9.26
N ALA A 362 22.89 8.92 -9.37
CA ALA A 362 23.36 10.06 -8.59
C ALA A 362 23.23 9.83 -7.06
N ARG A 363 22.13 9.23 -6.60
CA ARG A 363 21.95 8.88 -5.17
C ARG A 363 22.88 7.77 -4.69
N THR A 364 23.30 6.87 -5.57
CA THR A 364 24.14 5.71 -5.22
C THR A 364 25.62 5.92 -5.50
N GLY A 365 26.00 7.07 -6.06
CA GLY A 365 27.38 7.38 -6.45
C GLY A 365 27.91 6.54 -7.61
N LYS A 366 27.03 5.83 -8.35
CA LYS A 366 27.42 5.07 -9.54
C LYS A 366 27.47 5.99 -10.76
N ALA A 367 28.40 5.72 -11.67
CA ALA A 367 28.51 6.45 -12.93
C ALA A 367 27.19 6.38 -13.72
N ILE A 368 26.77 7.51 -14.28
CA ILE A 368 25.55 7.60 -15.09
C ILE A 368 25.75 6.70 -16.32
N PRO A 369 24.85 5.74 -16.60
CA PRO A 369 24.98 4.86 -17.75
C PRO A 369 24.94 5.67 -19.05
N SER A 370 25.69 5.22 -20.05
CA SER A 370 25.70 5.88 -21.36
C SER A 370 24.33 5.76 -22.06
N PRO A 371 24.00 6.63 -23.03
CA PRO A 371 22.70 6.56 -23.73
C PRO A 371 22.38 5.18 -24.34
N SER A 372 23.38 4.44 -24.82
CA SER A 372 23.20 3.08 -25.35
C SER A 372 22.94 2.04 -24.25
N GLU A 373 23.57 2.19 -23.08
CA GLU A 373 23.28 1.36 -21.91
C GLU A 373 21.87 1.61 -21.37
N VAL A 374 21.44 2.88 -21.34
CA VAL A 374 20.07 3.31 -20.99
C VAL A 374 19.06 2.58 -21.87
N GLU A 375 19.27 2.56 -23.19
CA GLU A 375 18.37 1.87 -24.12
C GLU A 375 18.34 0.35 -23.92
N SER A 376 19.50 -0.27 -23.67
CA SER A 376 19.59 -1.71 -23.38
C SER A 376 18.87 -2.11 -22.09
N LEU A 377 18.91 -1.24 -21.08
CA LEU A 377 18.30 -1.45 -19.78
C LEU A 377 16.80 -1.14 -19.82
N PHE A 378 16.37 -0.14 -20.59
CA PHE A 378 14.96 0.16 -20.82
C PHE A 378 14.23 -1.03 -21.44
N ARG A 379 14.82 -1.65 -22.48
CA ARG A 379 14.27 -2.86 -23.13
C ARG A 379 14.19 -4.08 -22.20
N LYS A 380 15.04 -4.16 -21.16
CA LYS A 380 15.03 -5.23 -20.16
C LYS A 380 14.01 -4.99 -19.04
N ASP A 381 13.89 -3.74 -18.58
CA ASP A 381 13.05 -3.37 -17.43
C ASP A 381 11.58 -3.09 -17.83
N VAL A 382 11.34 -2.66 -19.07
CA VAL A 382 10.00 -2.52 -19.65
C VAL A 382 9.81 -3.70 -20.60
N PRO A 383 8.95 -4.69 -20.30
CA PRO A 383 8.66 -5.75 -21.24
C PRO A 383 7.88 -5.14 -22.40
N MET A 384 8.59 -4.68 -23.42
CA MET A 384 8.03 -4.68 -24.76
C MET A 384 7.70 -6.13 -25.07
N VAL A 385 6.42 -6.41 -25.30
CA VAL A 385 6.02 -7.63 -25.99
C VAL A 385 6.49 -7.45 -27.43
N THR A 386 7.79 -7.60 -27.65
CA THR A 386 8.28 -7.88 -28.99
C THR A 386 7.77 -9.26 -29.31
N TYR A 387 7.08 -9.40 -30.46
CA TYR A 387 6.91 -10.71 -31.07
C TYR A 387 8.32 -11.23 -31.31
N ARG A 388 8.79 -12.08 -30.39
CA ARG A 388 10.02 -12.82 -30.58
C ARG A 388 9.78 -13.70 -31.80
N ALA A 389 10.41 -13.35 -32.92
CA ALA A 389 10.50 -14.28 -34.05
C ALA A 389 10.90 -15.65 -33.49
N PRO A 390 10.29 -16.75 -33.96
CA PRO A 390 10.54 -18.08 -33.40
C PRO A 390 12.05 -18.35 -33.46
N THR A 391 12.68 -18.33 -32.28
CA THR A 391 14.08 -18.69 -32.15
C THR A 391 14.24 -20.15 -32.61
N PRO A 392 15.27 -20.48 -33.42
CA PRO A 392 15.55 -21.86 -33.75
C PRO A 392 15.73 -22.67 -32.46
N ALA A 393 15.19 -23.89 -32.49
CA ALA A 393 14.91 -24.74 -31.35
C ALA A 393 16.10 -24.86 -30.38
N VAL A 394 15.94 -24.27 -29.21
CA VAL A 394 16.68 -24.70 -28.01
C VAL A 394 16.00 -26.00 -27.53
N PRO A 395 16.73 -27.09 -27.27
CA PRO A 395 16.13 -28.32 -26.77
C PRO A 395 15.34 -28.04 -25.49
N ALA A 396 14.05 -28.29 -25.57
CA ALA A 396 13.08 -27.98 -24.54
C ALA A 396 13.37 -28.79 -23.27
N VAL A 397 13.59 -28.09 -22.16
CA VAL A 397 13.35 -28.66 -20.83
C VAL A 397 11.86 -28.96 -20.74
N ALA A 398 11.53 -30.25 -20.62
CA ALA A 398 10.18 -30.79 -20.61
C ALA A 398 9.31 -30.08 -19.56
N LYS A 399 8.53 -29.10 -20.01
CA LYS A 399 7.38 -28.63 -19.26
C LYS A 399 6.33 -29.72 -19.42
N ASN A 400 5.88 -30.29 -18.30
CA ASN A 400 4.78 -31.23 -18.25
C ASN A 400 3.55 -30.58 -18.89
N HIS A 401 3.36 -30.83 -20.19
CA HIS A 401 2.11 -30.56 -20.86
C HIS A 401 1.08 -31.52 -20.25
N PRO A 402 -0.09 -31.03 -19.82
CA PRO A 402 -1.15 -31.92 -19.38
C PRO A 402 -1.46 -32.89 -20.52
N GLU A 403 -1.51 -34.19 -20.21
CA GLU A 403 -1.81 -35.22 -21.17
C GLU A 403 -3.12 -34.89 -21.91
N PRO A 404 -3.20 -35.19 -23.22
CA PRO A 404 -4.40 -34.94 -23.99
C PRO A 404 -5.57 -35.69 -23.36
N LEU A 405 -6.60 -34.92 -22.95
CA LEU A 405 -7.85 -35.45 -22.37
C LEU A 405 -8.40 -36.58 -23.22
N THR A 406 -8.81 -37.67 -22.57
CA THR A 406 -9.42 -38.81 -23.26
C THR A 406 -10.75 -38.39 -23.90
N PRO A 407 -11.22 -39.07 -24.97
CA PRO A 407 -12.53 -38.79 -25.56
C PRO A 407 -13.68 -38.80 -24.54
N GLU A 408 -13.60 -39.68 -23.53
CA GLU A 408 -14.56 -39.76 -22.42
C GLU A 408 -14.54 -38.51 -21.53
N GLU A 409 -13.36 -37.99 -21.20
CA GLU A 409 -13.22 -36.75 -20.41
C GLU A 409 -13.73 -35.52 -21.18
N LYS A 410 -13.53 -35.49 -22.51
CA LYS A 410 -14.08 -34.45 -23.37
C LYS A 410 -15.61 -34.50 -23.40
N ALA A 411 -16.20 -35.68 -23.58
CA ALA A 411 -17.65 -35.89 -23.55
C ALA A 411 -18.24 -35.53 -22.18
N ALA A 412 -17.60 -35.94 -21.08
CA ALA A 412 -18.01 -35.57 -19.72
C ALA A 412 -17.95 -34.06 -19.48
N ARG A 413 -16.95 -33.37 -20.03
CA ARG A 413 -16.82 -31.91 -19.94
C ARG A 413 -17.87 -31.19 -20.78
N GLU A 414 -18.23 -31.72 -21.93
CA GLU A 414 -19.32 -31.19 -22.77
C GLU A 414 -20.68 -31.40 -22.14
N SER A 415 -20.96 -32.58 -21.59
CA SER A 415 -22.17 -32.86 -20.82
C SER A 415 -22.32 -31.91 -19.62
N LYS A 416 -21.24 -31.67 -18.85
CA LYS A 416 -21.25 -30.68 -17.77
C LYS A 416 -21.52 -29.25 -18.26
N ARG A 417 -21.01 -28.89 -19.44
CA ARG A 417 -21.28 -27.57 -20.07
C ARG A 417 -22.74 -27.46 -20.53
N GLN A 418 -23.31 -28.52 -21.09
CA GLN A 418 -24.72 -28.55 -21.49
C GLN A 418 -25.64 -28.45 -20.27
N ALA A 419 -25.42 -29.26 -19.22
CA ALA A 419 -26.19 -29.17 -17.99
C ALA A 419 -26.09 -27.79 -17.32
N ALA A 420 -24.93 -27.13 -17.37
CA ALA A 420 -24.77 -25.77 -16.87
C ALA A 420 -25.54 -24.72 -17.71
N ARG A 421 -25.64 -24.91 -19.03
CA ARG A 421 -26.43 -24.06 -19.93
C ARG A 421 -27.92 -24.23 -19.67
N GLU A 422 -28.42 -25.47 -19.58
CA GLU A 422 -29.82 -25.76 -19.28
C GLU A 422 -30.25 -25.19 -17.92
N LEU A 423 -29.40 -25.30 -16.90
CA LEU A 423 -29.69 -24.73 -15.57
C LEU A 423 -29.73 -23.20 -15.60
N TYR A 424 -28.87 -22.56 -16.41
CA TYR A 424 -28.89 -21.12 -16.60
C TYR A 424 -30.17 -20.67 -17.32
N GLU A 425 -30.54 -21.36 -18.41
CA GLU A 425 -31.77 -21.08 -19.17
C GLU A 425 -33.02 -21.24 -18.30
N ARG A 426 -33.09 -22.31 -17.50
CA ARG A 426 -34.20 -22.53 -16.56
C ARG A 426 -34.29 -21.41 -15.52
N ARG A 427 -33.17 -20.95 -14.97
CA ARG A 427 -33.15 -19.83 -14.01
C ARG A 427 -33.58 -18.51 -14.68
N MET A 428 -33.17 -18.27 -15.93
CA MET A 428 -33.58 -17.09 -16.68
C MET A 428 -35.08 -17.12 -16.99
N ALA A 429 -35.64 -18.29 -17.36
CA ALA A 429 -37.07 -18.47 -17.56
C ALA A 429 -37.86 -18.26 -16.26
N GLU A 430 -37.41 -18.83 -15.14
CA GLU A 430 -38.04 -18.61 -13.83
C GLU A 430 -38.00 -17.13 -13.41
N GLN A 431 -36.89 -16.44 -13.67
CA GLN A 431 -36.80 -14.99 -13.42
C GLN A 431 -37.74 -14.19 -14.31
N ALA A 432 -37.89 -14.57 -15.58
CA ALA A 432 -38.82 -13.92 -16.52
C ALA A 432 -40.28 -14.15 -16.11
N GLU A 433 -40.64 -15.37 -15.70
CA GLU A 433 -41.97 -15.72 -15.21
C GLU A 433 -42.30 -14.98 -13.91
N ARG A 434 -41.37 -14.93 -12.94
CA ARG A 434 -41.55 -14.13 -11.71
C ARG A 434 -41.69 -12.64 -12.01
N LYS A 435 -40.92 -12.12 -12.97
CA LYS A 435 -41.04 -10.72 -13.40
C LYS A 435 -42.39 -10.44 -14.07
N ALA A 436 -42.95 -11.41 -14.80
CA ALA A 436 -44.28 -11.30 -15.40
C ALA A 436 -45.41 -11.36 -14.35
N ASN A 437 -45.25 -12.23 -13.34
CA ASN A 437 -46.26 -12.43 -12.28
C ASN A 437 -46.24 -11.32 -11.20
N ASP A 438 -45.08 -10.79 -10.85
CA ASP A 438 -44.92 -9.72 -9.85
C ASP A 438 -43.82 -8.71 -10.25
N PRO A 439 -44.17 -7.68 -11.04
CA PRO A 439 -43.24 -6.65 -11.47
C PRO A 439 -42.69 -5.79 -10.32
N GLU A 440 -43.48 -5.57 -9.27
CA GLU A 440 -43.08 -4.74 -8.12
C GLU A 440 -42.01 -5.41 -7.27
N TRP A 441 -42.10 -6.73 -7.08
CA TRP A 441 -41.05 -7.51 -6.43
C TRP A 441 -39.71 -7.41 -7.18
N TYR A 442 -39.74 -7.48 -8.52
CA TYR A 442 -38.54 -7.39 -9.34
C TYR A 442 -37.83 -6.04 -9.21
N GLU A 443 -38.57 -4.93 -9.27
CA GLU A 443 -37.97 -3.60 -9.09
C GLU A 443 -37.46 -3.39 -7.66
N ARG A 444 -38.10 -3.97 -6.64
CA ARG A 444 -37.62 -3.93 -5.25
C ARG A 444 -36.29 -4.68 -5.07
N VAL A 445 -36.17 -5.88 -5.62
CA VAL A 445 -34.92 -6.68 -5.58
C VAL A 445 -33.79 -5.99 -6.37
N LYS A 446 -34.12 -5.39 -7.51
CA LYS A 446 -33.18 -4.61 -8.33
C LYS A 446 -32.69 -3.36 -7.60
N ALA A 447 -33.59 -2.63 -6.93
CA ALA A 447 -33.24 -1.50 -6.08
C ALA A 447 -32.36 -1.92 -4.90
N GLU A 448 -32.67 -3.04 -4.23
CA GLU A 448 -31.83 -3.58 -3.15
C GLU A 448 -30.45 -4.01 -3.65
N GLY A 449 -30.37 -4.60 -4.85
CA GLY A 449 -29.10 -4.95 -5.49
C GLY A 449 -28.24 -3.73 -5.81
N LEU A 450 -28.84 -2.64 -6.29
CA LEU A 450 -28.16 -1.36 -6.50
C LEU A 450 -27.70 -0.76 -5.17
N LYS A 451 -28.55 -0.79 -4.13
CA LYS A 451 -28.21 -0.35 -2.77
C LYS A 451 -27.00 -1.11 -2.21
N ARG A 452 -26.99 -2.44 -2.32
CA ARG A 452 -25.85 -3.29 -1.89
C ARG A 452 -24.59 -3.06 -2.72
N LYS A 453 -24.70 -2.68 -4.00
CA LYS A 453 -23.53 -2.31 -4.81
C LYS A 453 -23.00 -0.93 -4.40
N ALA A 454 -23.88 0.03 -4.09
CA ALA A 454 -23.51 1.34 -3.57
C ALA A 454 -22.82 1.21 -2.20
N GLU A 455 -23.38 0.41 -1.29
CA GLU A 455 -22.77 0.11 0.03
C GLU A 455 -21.40 -0.57 -0.08
N LYS A 456 -21.10 -1.23 -1.21
CA LYS A 456 -19.82 -1.89 -1.47
C LYS A 456 -18.88 -1.06 -2.35
N ASN A 457 -19.24 0.18 -2.72
CA ASN A 457 -18.49 1.02 -3.67
C ASN A 457 -18.15 0.27 -4.98
N LEU A 458 -19.11 -0.52 -5.50
CA LEU A 458 -19.03 -1.26 -6.77
C LEU A 458 -19.87 -0.63 -7.88
N LEU A 459 -20.56 0.47 -7.59
CA LEU A 459 -21.14 1.41 -8.55
C LEU A 459 -20.20 2.60 -8.66
#